data_AF-A0A0B8P8F1-F1
#
_entry.id   AF-A0A0B8P8F1-F1
#
_cell.length_a   1.000
_cell.length_b   1.000
_cell.length_c   1.000
_cell.angle_alpha   90.00
_cell.angle_beta   90.00
_cell.angle_gamma   90.00
#
_symmetry.space_group_name_H-M   'P 1'
#
loop_
_entity.id
_entity.type
_entity.pdbx_description
1 polymer ?
#
loop_
_entity_poly.entity_id
_entity_poly.type
_entity_poly.pdbx_seq_one_letter_code
_entity_poly.pdbx_strand_id
1 'polypeptide(L)'
;MSGVRTPTRQFSSCVLIECGDSLDSINATASSIVRYVSQRAGIGINAGRIRALGSEIRGGEAFHTGCIPFYKYFQTAVKCCSQGGVRGGAATVFYPLWHGEVQNLMVLKNNRGVEENRVRHMDYGVQLNKLMYSRLIEGGNITLFSPSDVPGLYDAFFQDQDEFERLYVQYEADDSIKKEQVKAIELFSILMQERASTGRIYIQNVDHCNTHSPFDASVAPVRQSNLCLEIALPTKPLANVEDENGEIALCTLSAFNLGAIQNLDDFEELSELVVRALDALLDYQDYPLPAAKISTMNRRTLGVGVINYAYYLAKHGVKYSDGSANGLTHRTFEAMQYYLLKASVALAKEQGACPSFHETTYSQGILPIDTYKSSLDGIVEEELHYDWEELRREIKQHGLRNSTLTALMPSETSSQISNATNGIEPPRGYVSVKASKDGILKQVVPEFTKYKENYELLWDIPNNNGYLNLVGIMQKFVDQSISANTNYDPNKYENGKVPMKLLLRDLLTAYKLV
;
A
#
# COMPACT_ATOMS: atom_id res chain seq x y z
N MET A 1 8.77 -13.56 -13.87
CA MET A 1 8.60 -14.89 -14.52
C MET A 1 8.43 -14.85 -16.04
N SER A 2 7.46 -14.10 -16.60
CA SER A 2 7.17 -14.14 -18.05
C SER A 2 8.13 -13.33 -18.94
N GLY A 3 8.88 -12.38 -18.37
CA GLY A 3 9.75 -11.46 -19.11
C GLY A 3 11.23 -11.82 -19.11
N VAL A 4 11.82 -12.14 -17.95
CA VAL A 4 13.26 -12.40 -17.82
C VAL A 4 13.65 -13.58 -18.74
N ARG A 5 14.60 -13.31 -19.67
CA ARG A 5 15.03 -14.09 -20.86
C ARG A 5 14.50 -13.63 -22.22
N THR A 6 13.46 -12.81 -22.28
CA THR A 6 12.95 -12.26 -23.55
C THR A 6 13.67 -10.95 -23.90
N PRO A 7 13.47 -10.39 -25.11
CA PRO A 7 13.98 -9.07 -25.47
C PRO A 7 13.34 -7.92 -24.67
N THR A 8 12.13 -8.13 -24.13
CA THR A 8 11.47 -7.11 -23.30
C THR A 8 12.17 -7.01 -21.95
N ARG A 9 12.56 -5.78 -21.58
CA ARG A 9 13.34 -5.49 -20.38
C ARG A 9 12.58 -4.65 -19.35
N GLN A 10 11.26 -4.79 -19.24
CA GLN A 10 10.51 -4.19 -18.13
C GLN A 10 9.97 -5.31 -17.23
N PHE A 11 10.30 -5.25 -15.94
CA PHE A 11 9.93 -6.29 -14.97
C PHE A 11 9.28 -5.75 -13.69
N SER A 12 9.24 -4.43 -13.52
CA SER A 12 8.62 -3.79 -12.36
C SER A 12 7.10 -3.98 -12.40
N SER A 13 6.53 -4.52 -11.33
CA SER A 13 5.11 -4.90 -11.29
C SER A 13 4.18 -3.73 -10.98
N CYS A 14 4.68 -2.78 -10.18
CA CYS A 14 3.91 -1.62 -9.71
C CYS A 14 4.67 -0.33 -10.00
N VAL A 15 3.93 0.71 -10.35
CA VAL A 15 4.43 2.05 -10.67
C VAL A 15 3.59 3.07 -9.89
N LEU A 16 4.23 3.96 -9.15
CA LEU A 16 3.58 5.01 -8.37
C LEU A 16 3.92 6.37 -8.99
N ILE A 17 2.90 7.15 -9.32
CA ILE A 17 3.03 8.44 -10.01
C ILE A 17 2.25 9.49 -9.23
N GLU A 18 2.95 10.54 -8.79
CA GLU A 18 2.34 11.71 -8.15
C GLU A 18 2.03 12.77 -9.21
N CYS A 19 0.81 13.29 -9.18
CA CYS A 19 0.36 14.37 -10.06
C CYS A 19 0.40 15.69 -9.28
N GLY A 20 1.09 16.69 -9.83
CA GLY A 20 1.05 18.06 -9.34
C GLY A 20 -0.23 18.78 -9.78
N ASP A 21 -0.45 19.97 -9.22
CA ASP A 21 -1.59 20.84 -9.56
C ASP A 21 -1.27 21.76 -10.75
N SER A 22 -0.88 21.17 -11.88
CA SER A 22 -0.63 21.88 -13.13
C SER A 22 -1.00 21.03 -14.34
N LEU A 23 -1.38 21.66 -15.45
CA LEU A 23 -1.71 20.95 -16.69
C LEU A 23 -0.52 20.16 -17.23
N ASP A 24 0.70 20.70 -17.10
CA ASP A 24 1.91 20.00 -17.54
C ASP A 24 2.14 18.73 -16.73
N SER A 25 1.91 18.79 -15.41
CA SER A 25 2.02 17.60 -14.54
C SER A 25 0.91 16.58 -14.79
N ILE A 26 -0.31 17.04 -15.07
CA ILE A 26 -1.43 16.18 -15.48
C ILE A 26 -1.10 15.45 -16.79
N ASN A 27 -0.57 16.16 -17.78
CA ASN A 27 -0.16 15.59 -19.07
C ASN A 27 1.02 14.62 -18.91
N ALA A 28 2.01 14.96 -18.08
CA ALA A 28 3.14 14.10 -17.76
C ALA A 28 2.67 12.81 -17.07
N THR A 29 1.75 12.93 -16.12
CA THR A 29 1.14 11.80 -15.40
C THR A 29 0.41 10.88 -16.38
N ALA A 30 -0.50 11.41 -17.19
CA ALA A 30 -1.24 10.63 -18.17
C ALA A 30 -0.31 9.94 -19.19
N SER A 31 0.70 10.65 -19.69
CA SER A 31 1.71 10.10 -20.61
C SER A 31 2.51 8.97 -19.95
N SER A 32 2.86 9.13 -18.67
CA SER A 32 3.58 8.12 -17.90
C SER A 32 2.76 6.84 -17.69
N ILE A 33 1.48 6.99 -17.38
CA ILE A 33 0.51 5.89 -17.27
C ILE A 33 0.48 5.09 -18.58
N VAL A 34 0.34 5.77 -19.73
CA VAL A 34 0.28 5.12 -21.05
C VAL A 34 1.53 4.26 -21.29
N ARG A 35 2.73 4.81 -21.05
CA ARG A 35 3.99 4.07 -21.26
C ARG A 35 4.06 2.83 -20.37
N TYR A 36 3.73 2.95 -19.09
CA TYR A 36 3.86 1.83 -18.15
C TYR A 36 2.77 0.77 -18.27
N VAL A 37 1.53 1.15 -18.57
CA VAL A 37 0.46 0.17 -18.81
C VAL A 37 0.76 -0.67 -20.05
N SER A 38 1.31 -0.07 -21.11
CA SER A 38 1.74 -0.81 -22.30
C SER A 38 2.77 -1.91 -21.98
N GLN A 39 3.51 -1.74 -20.88
CA GLN A 39 4.57 -2.63 -20.41
C GLN A 39 4.18 -3.49 -19.19
N ARG A 40 2.88 -3.72 -18.96
CA ARG A 40 2.33 -4.65 -17.94
C ARG A 40 2.32 -4.18 -16.49
N ALA A 41 2.55 -2.90 -16.21
CA ALA A 41 2.52 -2.40 -14.84
C ALA A 41 1.10 -2.13 -14.31
N GLY A 42 0.89 -2.37 -13.01
CA GLY A 42 -0.23 -1.80 -12.25
C GLY A 42 0.14 -0.41 -11.74
N ILE A 43 -0.82 0.52 -11.71
CA ILE A 43 -0.54 1.94 -11.45
C ILE A 43 -1.16 2.38 -10.10
N GLY A 44 -0.40 3.10 -9.29
CA GLY A 44 -0.91 3.95 -8.22
C GLY A 44 -0.77 5.42 -8.61
N ILE A 45 -1.83 6.21 -8.51
CA ILE A 45 -1.85 7.62 -8.92
C ILE A 45 -2.19 8.48 -7.71
N ASN A 46 -1.26 9.30 -7.23
CA ASN A 46 -1.64 10.35 -6.28
C ASN A 46 -2.15 11.56 -7.05
N ALA A 47 -3.44 11.82 -6.96
CA ALA A 47 -4.08 12.96 -7.60
C ALA A 47 -4.79 13.84 -6.57
N GLY A 48 -4.32 13.79 -5.31
CA GLY A 48 -4.88 14.54 -4.20
C GLY A 48 -4.48 16.01 -4.16
N ARG A 49 -3.46 16.43 -4.94
CA ARG A 49 -3.03 17.85 -5.02
C ARG A 49 -3.85 18.69 -5.99
N ILE A 50 -4.56 18.06 -6.94
CA ILE A 50 -5.35 18.77 -7.95
C ILE A 50 -6.39 19.63 -7.23
N ARG A 51 -6.46 20.92 -7.56
CA ARG A 51 -7.39 21.85 -6.92
C ARG A 51 -8.86 21.51 -7.18
N ALA A 52 -9.72 21.93 -6.28
CA ALA A 52 -11.14 21.58 -6.29
C ALA A 52 -11.92 22.34 -7.38
N LEU A 53 -13.14 21.88 -7.62
CA LEU A 53 -14.12 22.52 -8.50
C LEU A 53 -14.39 23.97 -8.05
N GLY A 54 -14.27 24.89 -9.00
CA GLY A 54 -14.50 26.32 -8.78
C GLY A 54 -13.34 27.06 -8.11
N SER A 55 -12.18 26.44 -7.92
CA SER A 55 -10.94 27.17 -7.58
C SER A 55 -10.52 28.07 -8.75
N GLU A 56 -9.92 29.21 -8.44
CA GLU A 56 -9.51 30.19 -9.45
C GLU A 56 -8.30 29.69 -10.27
N ILE A 57 -8.28 30.03 -11.55
CA ILE A 57 -7.15 29.85 -12.46
C ILE A 57 -6.68 31.23 -12.91
N ARG A 58 -5.37 31.49 -12.82
CA ARG A 58 -4.71 32.74 -13.24
C ARG A 58 -5.37 34.01 -12.66
N GLY A 59 -5.69 33.99 -11.37
CA GLY A 59 -6.28 35.16 -10.68
C GLY A 59 -7.71 35.48 -11.14
N GLY A 60 -8.49 34.46 -11.49
CA GLY A 60 -9.91 34.58 -11.83
C GLY A 60 -10.24 34.64 -13.33
N GLU A 61 -9.26 34.45 -14.23
CA GLU A 61 -9.52 34.37 -15.67
C GLU A 61 -10.42 33.18 -16.06
N ALA A 62 -10.31 32.09 -15.31
CA ALA A 62 -11.13 30.90 -15.49
C ALA A 62 -11.38 30.19 -14.16
N PHE A 63 -12.41 29.35 -14.13
CA PHE A 63 -12.72 28.49 -12.99
C PHE A 63 -12.31 27.04 -13.29
N HIS A 64 -11.69 26.40 -12.30
CA HIS A 64 -11.28 25.01 -12.40
C HIS A 64 -12.50 24.08 -12.48
N THR A 65 -12.47 23.11 -13.41
CA THR A 65 -13.58 22.16 -13.65
C THR A 65 -13.60 20.96 -12.69
N GLY A 66 -12.75 21.00 -11.66
CA GLY A 66 -12.64 19.97 -10.62
C GLY A 66 -11.79 18.77 -11.02
N CYS A 67 -11.69 17.81 -10.09
CA CYS A 67 -10.82 16.63 -10.24
C CYS A 67 -11.39 15.57 -11.19
N ILE A 68 -12.73 15.44 -11.27
CA ILE A 68 -13.39 14.34 -11.98
C ILE A 68 -13.02 14.25 -13.48
N PRO A 69 -12.99 15.35 -14.27
CA PRO A 69 -12.55 15.30 -15.65
C PRO A 69 -11.12 14.77 -15.82
N PHE A 70 -10.19 15.14 -14.94
CA PHE A 70 -8.83 14.63 -14.96
C PHE A 70 -8.76 13.15 -14.55
N TYR A 71 -9.59 12.72 -13.61
CA TYR A 71 -9.67 11.30 -13.24
C TYR A 71 -10.22 10.47 -14.41
N LYS A 72 -11.16 11.00 -15.20
CA LYS A 72 -11.59 10.39 -16.47
C LYS A 72 -10.45 10.28 -17.47
N TYR A 73 -9.63 11.32 -17.59
CA TYR A 73 -8.46 11.31 -18.46
C TYR A 73 -7.42 10.26 -18.03
N PHE A 74 -7.16 10.15 -16.72
CA PHE A 74 -6.33 9.07 -16.20
C PHE A 74 -6.94 7.69 -16.43
N GLN A 75 -8.26 7.53 -16.30
CA GLN A 75 -8.93 6.26 -16.60
C GLN A 75 -8.74 5.86 -18.07
N THR A 76 -8.88 6.79 -19.02
CA THR A 76 -8.67 6.46 -20.44
C THR A 76 -7.20 6.15 -20.71
N ALA A 77 -6.25 6.84 -20.08
CA ALA A 77 -4.83 6.50 -20.12
C ALA A 77 -4.57 5.08 -19.58
N VAL A 78 -5.20 4.69 -18.47
CA VAL A 78 -5.07 3.34 -17.89
C VAL A 78 -5.66 2.26 -18.80
N LYS A 79 -6.73 2.58 -19.55
CA LYS A 79 -7.42 1.62 -20.43
C LYS A 79 -6.96 1.63 -21.88
N CYS A 80 -6.05 2.54 -22.27
CA CYS A 80 -5.61 2.67 -23.66
C CYS A 80 -4.87 1.42 -24.18
N CYS A 81 -4.21 0.68 -23.27
CA CYS A 81 -3.47 -0.52 -23.58
C CYS A 81 -3.91 -1.67 -22.67
N SER A 82 -3.91 -2.89 -23.19
CA SER A 82 -3.88 -4.08 -22.32
C SER A 82 -2.47 -4.19 -21.71
N GLN A 83 -2.35 -4.62 -20.45
CA GLN A 83 -1.08 -4.91 -19.78
C GLN A 83 -0.30 -5.97 -20.56
N GLY A 84 0.47 -5.52 -21.56
CA GLY A 84 1.27 -6.30 -22.51
C GLY A 84 0.59 -7.57 -23.04
N GLY A 85 -0.72 -7.50 -23.36
CA GLY A 85 -1.51 -8.60 -23.93
C GLY A 85 -2.00 -9.68 -22.95
N VAL A 86 -1.76 -9.50 -21.64
CA VAL A 86 -2.06 -10.54 -20.62
C VAL A 86 -3.31 -10.22 -19.80
N ARG A 87 -3.48 -8.96 -19.35
CA ARG A 87 -4.61 -8.49 -18.51
C ARG A 87 -5.02 -7.06 -18.89
N GLY A 88 -6.19 -6.59 -18.45
CA GLY A 88 -6.56 -5.18 -18.61
C GLY A 88 -5.79 -4.28 -17.65
N GLY A 89 -5.43 -3.06 -18.08
CA GLY A 89 -4.81 -2.06 -17.19
C GLY A 89 -5.69 -1.74 -15.98
N ALA A 90 -5.07 -1.63 -14.80
CA ALA A 90 -5.74 -1.31 -13.55
C ALA A 90 -4.95 -0.26 -12.79
N ALA A 91 -5.67 0.63 -12.10
CA ALA A 91 -5.08 1.70 -11.31
C ALA A 91 -5.90 1.99 -10.06
N THR A 92 -5.22 2.48 -9.03
CA THR A 92 -5.80 3.05 -7.81
C THR A 92 -5.43 4.52 -7.71
N VAL A 93 -6.41 5.41 -7.50
CA VAL A 93 -6.20 6.86 -7.35
C VAL A 93 -6.31 7.26 -5.88
N PHE A 94 -5.37 8.04 -5.37
CA PHE A 94 -5.28 8.47 -3.99
C PHE A 94 -5.63 9.95 -3.80
N TYR A 95 -6.37 10.25 -2.75
CA TYR A 95 -6.73 11.61 -2.33
C TYR A 95 -7.03 11.69 -0.82
N PRO A 96 -6.82 12.87 -0.18
CA PRO A 96 -7.11 13.07 1.24
C PRO A 96 -8.61 13.09 1.55
N LEU A 97 -9.00 12.57 2.72
CA LEU A 97 -10.39 12.65 3.20
C LEU A 97 -10.88 14.10 3.35
N TRP A 98 -9.98 15.04 3.64
CA TRP A 98 -10.31 16.46 3.79
C TRP A 98 -10.38 17.22 2.45
N HIS A 99 -10.23 16.54 1.30
CA HIS A 99 -10.29 17.20 0.00
C HIS A 99 -11.67 17.86 -0.24
N GLY A 100 -11.68 19.07 -0.81
CA GLY A 100 -12.89 19.85 -1.10
C GLY A 100 -13.95 19.15 -1.97
N GLU A 101 -13.56 18.10 -2.70
CA GLU A 101 -14.47 17.29 -3.53
C GLU A 101 -14.73 15.87 -2.96
N VAL A 102 -14.28 15.55 -1.75
CA VAL A 102 -14.21 14.16 -1.24
C VAL A 102 -15.55 13.40 -1.35
N GLN A 103 -16.68 14.06 -1.09
CA GLN A 103 -18.01 13.43 -1.16
C GLN A 103 -18.34 12.97 -2.59
N ASN A 104 -17.92 13.72 -3.60
CA ASN A 104 -18.07 13.36 -5.01
C ASN A 104 -17.05 12.30 -5.44
N LEU A 105 -15.82 12.36 -4.89
CA LEU A 105 -14.76 11.41 -5.20
C LEU A 105 -15.06 9.99 -4.66
N MET A 106 -15.62 9.88 -3.45
CA MET A 106 -15.94 8.58 -2.84
C MET A 106 -16.99 7.78 -3.62
N VAL A 107 -17.90 8.45 -4.34
CA VAL A 107 -19.00 7.81 -5.09
C VAL A 107 -18.68 7.54 -6.56
N LEU A 108 -17.43 7.74 -7.00
CA LEU A 108 -17.06 7.61 -8.42
C LEU A 108 -17.26 6.21 -9.00
N LYS A 109 -17.18 5.17 -8.17
CA LYS A 109 -17.45 3.77 -8.55
C LYS A 109 -18.92 3.37 -8.45
N ASN A 110 -19.76 4.18 -7.82
CA ASN A 110 -21.16 3.83 -7.60
C ASN A 110 -21.86 3.58 -8.95
N ASN A 111 -22.61 2.49 -9.04
CA ASN A 111 -23.30 2.10 -10.27
C ASN A 111 -24.47 3.04 -10.60
N ARG A 112 -25.02 3.74 -9.61
CA ARG A 112 -26.05 4.79 -9.77
C ARG A 112 -25.38 6.15 -9.98
N GLY A 113 -25.97 7.00 -10.82
CA GLY A 113 -25.46 8.33 -11.15
C GLY A 113 -25.36 8.56 -12.66
N VAL A 114 -25.07 9.80 -13.06
CA VAL A 114 -24.86 10.16 -14.46
C VAL A 114 -23.42 9.86 -14.87
N GLU A 115 -23.15 9.63 -16.16
CA GLU A 115 -21.79 9.29 -16.58
C GLU A 115 -20.78 10.42 -16.31
N GLU A 116 -21.20 11.68 -16.38
CA GLU A 116 -20.34 12.85 -16.16
C GLU A 116 -19.66 12.85 -14.78
N ASN A 117 -20.36 12.38 -13.73
CA ASN A 117 -19.84 12.35 -12.37
C ASN A 117 -19.38 10.96 -11.91
N ARG A 118 -19.01 10.08 -12.85
CA ARG A 118 -18.58 8.70 -12.56
C ARG A 118 -17.29 8.31 -13.27
N VAL A 119 -16.47 7.53 -12.57
CA VAL A 119 -15.18 7.02 -13.05
C VAL A 119 -14.99 5.61 -12.44
N ARG A 120 -15.70 4.62 -13.00
CA ARG A 120 -15.93 3.33 -12.34
C ARG A 120 -14.81 2.30 -12.54
N HIS A 121 -13.94 2.51 -13.52
CA HIS A 121 -12.94 1.51 -13.95
C HIS A 121 -11.55 1.73 -13.38
N MET A 122 -11.43 2.59 -12.37
CA MET A 122 -10.29 2.71 -11.45
C MET A 122 -10.76 2.48 -10.01
N ASP A 123 -9.87 2.02 -9.15
CA ASP A 123 -10.09 1.92 -7.71
C ASP A 123 -9.62 3.20 -7.00
N TYR A 124 -9.98 3.40 -5.74
CA TYR A 124 -9.67 4.64 -5.01
C TYR A 124 -9.10 4.35 -3.63
N GLY A 125 -8.06 5.07 -3.21
CA GLY A 125 -7.48 5.03 -1.87
C GLY A 125 -7.73 6.34 -1.13
N VAL A 126 -8.56 6.30 -0.09
CA VAL A 126 -8.84 7.46 0.75
C VAL A 126 -7.78 7.56 1.83
N GLN A 127 -7.13 8.71 1.92
CA GLN A 127 -6.03 8.96 2.83
C GLN A 127 -6.53 9.60 4.12
N LEU A 128 -6.17 9.00 5.26
CA LEU A 128 -6.61 9.38 6.60
C LEU A 128 -5.41 9.52 7.53
N ASN A 129 -5.55 10.34 8.56
CA ASN A 129 -4.62 10.42 9.68
C ASN A 129 -5.38 10.48 11.02
N LYS A 130 -4.63 10.53 12.11
CA LYS A 130 -5.12 10.63 13.49
C LYS A 130 -6.22 11.66 13.67
N LEU A 131 -6.02 12.89 13.20
CA LEU A 131 -6.98 13.99 13.40
C LEU A 131 -8.34 13.65 12.79
N MET A 132 -8.39 13.04 11.60
CA MET A 132 -9.66 12.62 10.99
C MET A 132 -10.41 11.60 11.85
N TYR A 133 -9.68 10.64 12.45
CA TYR A 133 -10.27 9.65 13.37
C TYR A 133 -10.70 10.27 14.70
N SER A 134 -9.92 11.20 15.27
CA SER A 134 -10.29 11.92 16.49
C SER A 134 -11.60 12.68 16.30
N ARG A 135 -11.78 13.39 15.17
CA ARG A 135 -13.04 14.07 14.84
C ARG A 135 -14.23 13.10 14.77
N LEU A 136 -14.04 11.89 14.28
CA LEU A 136 -15.09 10.85 14.28
C LEU A 136 -15.45 10.40 15.70
N ILE A 137 -14.44 10.11 16.53
CA ILE A 137 -14.63 9.60 17.90
C ILE A 137 -15.32 10.65 18.79
N GLU A 138 -14.92 11.92 18.65
CA GLU A 138 -15.46 13.04 19.42
C GLU A 138 -16.82 13.53 18.91
N GLY A 139 -17.29 13.01 17.77
CA GLY A 139 -18.54 13.46 17.14
C GLY A 139 -18.47 14.88 16.56
N GLY A 140 -17.26 15.32 16.18
CA GLY A 140 -17.00 16.63 15.62
C GLY A 140 -17.23 16.73 14.11
N ASN A 141 -16.80 17.86 13.54
CA ASN A 141 -16.85 18.14 12.11
C ASN A 141 -15.47 17.93 11.47
N ILE A 142 -15.46 17.62 10.18
CA ILE A 142 -14.30 17.64 9.30
C ILE A 142 -14.53 18.79 8.32
N THR A 143 -13.52 19.65 8.18
CA THR A 143 -13.54 20.77 7.27
C THR A 143 -12.82 20.38 5.98
N LEU A 144 -13.49 20.61 4.86
CA LEU A 144 -13.02 20.28 3.53
C LEU A 144 -12.39 21.51 2.89
N PHE A 145 -11.20 21.33 2.31
CA PHE A 145 -10.43 22.39 1.69
C PHE A 145 -9.99 21.99 0.28
N SER A 146 -9.88 22.96 -0.63
CA SER A 146 -9.06 22.75 -1.81
C SER A 146 -7.58 22.83 -1.41
N PRO A 147 -6.71 21.88 -1.82
CA PRO A 147 -5.28 21.93 -1.50
C PRO A 147 -4.57 23.22 -1.93
N SER A 148 -5.09 23.92 -2.95
CA SER A 148 -4.53 25.21 -3.42
C SER A 148 -4.71 26.35 -2.44
N ASP A 149 -5.71 26.25 -1.55
CA ASP A 149 -6.17 27.38 -0.72
C ASP A 149 -5.60 27.30 0.70
N VAL A 150 -4.88 26.22 1.03
CA VAL A 150 -4.34 25.91 2.35
C VAL A 150 -2.84 25.59 2.27
N PRO A 151 -1.98 26.61 2.08
CA PRO A 151 -0.54 26.42 1.91
C PRO A 151 0.08 25.60 3.04
N GLY A 152 0.94 24.64 2.69
CA GLY A 152 1.64 23.76 3.65
C GLY A 152 0.78 22.62 4.22
N LEU A 153 -0.56 22.71 4.18
CA LEU A 153 -1.44 21.70 4.80
C LEU A 153 -1.28 20.33 4.16
N TYR A 154 -1.22 20.27 2.83
CA TYR A 154 -1.07 19.00 2.11
C TYR A 154 0.25 18.30 2.45
N ASP A 155 1.35 19.05 2.58
CA ASP A 155 2.66 18.47 2.91
C ASP A 155 2.70 18.01 4.36
N ALA A 156 2.22 18.83 5.31
CA ALA A 156 2.15 18.48 6.73
C ALA A 156 1.31 17.22 6.97
N PHE A 157 0.22 17.02 6.22
CA PHE A 157 -0.66 15.85 6.34
C PHE A 157 0.08 14.51 6.33
N PHE A 158 1.18 14.41 5.57
CA PHE A 158 2.03 13.22 5.50
C PHE A 158 3.27 13.34 6.38
N GLN A 159 3.86 14.54 6.48
CA GLN A 159 5.21 14.73 7.03
C GLN A 159 5.23 14.99 8.54
N ASP A 160 4.26 15.76 9.05
CA ASP A 160 4.25 16.27 10.41
C ASP A 160 2.81 16.45 10.89
N GLN A 161 2.39 15.57 11.82
CA GLN A 161 1.02 15.54 12.31
C GLN A 161 0.70 16.72 13.23
N ASP A 162 1.69 17.23 13.97
CA ASP A 162 1.50 18.37 14.87
C ASP A 162 1.37 19.67 14.06
N GLU A 163 2.19 19.84 13.03
CA GLU A 163 2.07 20.96 12.09
C GLU A 163 0.78 20.87 11.26
N PHE A 164 0.35 19.65 10.87
CA PHE A 164 -0.93 19.46 10.20
C PHE A 164 -2.08 19.91 11.09
N GLU A 165 -2.12 19.49 12.36
CA GLU A 165 -3.16 19.90 13.30
C GLU A 165 -3.18 21.43 13.50
N ARG A 166 -2.00 22.04 13.66
CA ARG A 166 -1.85 23.50 13.79
C ARG A 166 -2.41 24.25 12.57
N LEU A 167 -1.99 23.87 11.36
CA LEU A 167 -2.45 24.49 10.12
C LEU A 167 -3.93 24.22 9.86
N TYR A 168 -4.40 23.01 10.13
CA TYR A 168 -5.79 22.63 9.91
C TYR A 168 -6.74 23.48 10.76
N VAL A 169 -6.47 23.59 12.07
CA VAL A 169 -7.28 24.42 12.97
C VAL A 169 -7.17 25.91 12.62
N GLN A 170 -5.99 26.38 12.21
CA GLN A 170 -5.79 27.75 11.74
C GLN A 170 -6.70 28.05 10.52
N TYR A 171 -6.70 27.19 9.50
CA TYR A 171 -7.51 27.39 8.30
C TYR A 171 -9.00 27.15 8.54
N GLU A 172 -9.37 26.30 9.52
CA GLU A 172 -10.75 26.18 9.99
C GLU A 172 -11.28 27.49 10.59
N ALA A 173 -10.42 28.29 11.23
CA ALA A 173 -10.79 29.58 11.83
C ALA A 173 -10.75 30.77 10.85
N ASP A 174 -10.10 30.62 9.69
CA ASP A 174 -9.92 31.72 8.72
C ASP A 174 -11.10 31.84 7.75
N ASP A 175 -11.99 32.80 7.97
CA ASP A 175 -13.19 33.01 7.14
C ASP A 175 -12.89 33.45 5.70
N SER A 176 -11.65 33.82 5.37
CA SER A 176 -11.25 34.17 3.99
C SER A 176 -11.04 32.95 3.08
N ILE A 177 -10.85 31.76 3.68
CA ILE A 177 -10.60 30.52 2.95
C ILE A 177 -11.91 29.81 2.63
N LYS A 178 -12.10 29.44 1.36
CA LYS A 178 -13.24 28.63 0.93
C LYS A 178 -13.15 27.24 1.57
N LYS A 179 -14.19 26.89 2.33
CA LYS A 179 -14.27 25.63 3.07
C LYS A 179 -15.69 25.15 3.24
N GLU A 180 -15.85 23.86 3.47
CA GLU A 180 -17.14 23.23 3.81
C GLU A 180 -16.98 22.38 5.07
N GLN A 181 -17.89 22.49 6.03
CA GLN A 181 -17.89 21.65 7.22
C GLN A 181 -18.91 20.54 7.10
N VAL A 182 -18.47 19.29 7.27
CA VAL A 182 -19.32 18.11 7.25
C VAL A 182 -19.14 17.34 8.55
N LYS A 183 -20.20 16.76 9.09
CA LYS A 183 -20.07 15.91 10.29
C LYS A 183 -19.18 14.72 9.98
N ALA A 184 -18.22 14.43 10.86
CA ALA A 184 -17.29 13.33 10.65
C ALA A 184 -18.03 11.99 10.43
N ILE A 185 -19.08 11.73 11.21
CA ILE A 185 -19.89 10.51 11.09
C ILE A 185 -20.54 10.37 9.71
N GLU A 186 -20.92 11.47 9.05
CA GLU A 186 -21.54 11.44 7.72
C GLU A 186 -20.50 11.07 6.66
N LEU A 187 -19.31 11.71 6.68
CA LEU A 187 -18.22 11.38 5.75
C LEU A 187 -17.74 9.93 5.90
N PHE A 188 -17.49 9.49 7.13
CA PHE A 188 -17.06 8.12 7.39
C PHE A 188 -18.14 7.08 7.03
N SER A 189 -19.42 7.43 7.17
CA SER A 189 -20.51 6.56 6.73
C SER A 189 -20.55 6.42 5.21
N ILE A 190 -20.36 7.52 4.45
CA ILE A 190 -20.25 7.48 2.97
C ILE A 190 -19.06 6.62 2.56
N LEU A 191 -17.89 6.85 3.17
CA LEU A 191 -16.67 6.09 2.92
C LEU A 191 -16.90 4.58 3.07
N MET A 192 -17.44 4.17 4.23
CA MET A 192 -17.63 2.76 4.53
C MET A 192 -18.78 2.14 3.72
N GLN A 193 -19.80 2.92 3.35
CA GLN A 193 -20.89 2.46 2.49
C GLN A 193 -20.41 2.18 1.07
N GLU A 194 -19.63 3.08 0.47
CA GLU A 194 -19.07 2.89 -0.87
C GLU A 194 -18.00 1.79 -0.87
N ARG A 195 -17.19 1.70 0.19
CA ARG A 195 -16.28 0.58 0.42
C ARG A 195 -17.02 -0.75 0.48
N ALA A 196 -18.09 -0.86 1.26
CA ALA A 196 -18.86 -2.10 1.40
C ALA A 196 -19.59 -2.48 0.10
N SER A 197 -20.09 -1.49 -0.65
CA SER A 197 -20.85 -1.72 -1.89
C SER A 197 -19.98 -2.17 -3.05
N THR A 198 -18.76 -1.65 -3.14
CA THR A 198 -17.86 -1.90 -4.28
C THR A 198 -16.71 -2.85 -3.94
N GLY A 199 -16.30 -2.93 -2.67
CA GLY A 199 -15.08 -3.60 -2.21
C GLY A 199 -13.78 -2.91 -2.66
N ARG A 200 -13.86 -1.71 -3.24
CA ARG A 200 -12.78 -1.07 -4.03
C ARG A 200 -12.54 0.40 -3.70
N ILE A 201 -13.02 0.81 -2.52
CA ILE A 201 -12.61 2.04 -1.85
C ILE A 201 -11.69 1.63 -0.71
N TYR A 202 -10.41 1.89 -0.88
CA TYR A 202 -9.33 1.54 0.02
C TYR A 202 -9.04 2.68 1.00
N ILE A 203 -8.27 2.36 2.03
CA ILE A 203 -7.87 3.27 3.10
C ILE A 203 -6.36 3.22 3.19
N GLN A 204 -5.74 4.39 3.33
CA GLN A 204 -4.32 4.55 3.65
C GLN A 204 -4.19 5.43 4.89
N ASN A 205 -3.58 4.90 5.95
CA ASN A 205 -3.25 5.65 7.16
C ASN A 205 -1.91 6.36 6.96
N VAL A 206 -1.96 7.63 6.53
CA VAL A 206 -0.76 8.33 6.03
C VAL A 206 0.22 8.70 7.13
N ASP A 207 -0.26 8.89 8.35
CA ASP A 207 0.56 9.07 9.53
C ASP A 207 1.40 7.81 9.78
N HIS A 208 0.78 6.63 9.84
CA HIS A 208 1.50 5.37 10.04
C HIS A 208 2.53 5.11 8.95
N CYS A 209 2.18 5.37 7.68
CA CYS A 209 3.11 5.22 6.54
C CYS A 209 4.37 6.08 6.63
N ASN A 210 4.40 7.10 7.50
CA ASN A 210 5.53 8.02 7.66
C ASN A 210 6.18 7.92 9.06
N THR A 211 5.41 7.60 10.12
CA THR A 211 5.96 7.41 11.46
C THR A 211 6.63 6.06 11.65
N HIS A 212 6.13 5.02 10.96
CA HIS A 212 6.73 3.68 10.93
C HIS A 212 7.11 3.36 9.49
N SER A 213 8.25 3.91 9.08
CA SER A 213 8.70 3.92 7.69
C SER A 213 10.22 3.81 7.62
N PRO A 214 10.76 3.21 6.55
CA PRO A 214 12.18 3.25 6.24
C PRO A 214 12.62 4.63 5.73
N PHE A 215 11.72 5.59 5.52
CA PHE A 215 12.04 6.91 4.97
C PHE A 215 11.88 8.03 5.99
N ASP A 216 12.78 9.01 5.95
CA ASP A 216 12.61 10.26 6.68
C ASP A 216 11.53 11.11 6.00
N ALA A 217 10.40 11.30 6.69
CA ALA A 217 9.25 12.01 6.15
C ALA A 217 9.55 13.47 5.80
N SER A 218 10.55 14.11 6.40
CA SER A 218 10.93 15.48 6.08
C SER A 218 11.67 15.61 4.74
N VAL A 219 12.25 14.51 4.24
CA VAL A 219 13.05 14.49 3.00
C VAL A 219 12.35 13.70 1.89
N ALA A 220 11.83 12.53 2.21
CA ALA A 220 11.27 11.58 1.27
C ALA A 220 9.97 10.94 1.82
N PRO A 221 8.90 11.72 2.04
CA PRO A 221 7.66 11.19 2.60
C PRO A 221 6.95 10.23 1.65
N VAL A 222 6.26 9.25 2.23
CA VAL A 222 5.33 8.38 1.51
C VAL A 222 3.98 9.08 1.43
N ARG A 223 3.57 9.45 0.21
CA ARG A 223 2.31 10.18 -0.05
C ARG A 223 1.24 9.40 -0.80
N GLN A 224 1.47 8.13 -1.11
CA GLN A 224 0.49 7.27 -1.76
C GLN A 224 0.88 5.80 -1.59
N SER A 225 0.05 4.92 -2.15
CA SER A 225 0.41 3.53 -2.38
C SER A 225 0.29 3.15 -3.86
N ASN A 226 0.38 1.87 -4.18
CA ASN A 226 0.18 1.29 -5.51
C ASN A 226 -1.27 0.79 -5.72
N LEU A 227 -1.46 -0.01 -6.76
CA LEU A 227 -2.73 -0.65 -7.10
C LEU A 227 -3.33 -1.47 -5.94
N CYS A 228 -2.52 -2.25 -5.22
CA CYS A 228 -3.00 -3.25 -4.26
C CYS A 228 -2.70 -2.90 -2.79
N LEU A 229 -2.30 -1.65 -2.51
CA LEU A 229 -2.12 -1.07 -1.17
C LEU A 229 -0.96 -1.64 -0.35
N GLU A 230 -0.03 -2.38 -0.95
CA GLU A 230 1.12 -2.97 -0.24
C GLU A 230 2.44 -2.18 -0.43
N ILE A 231 2.52 -1.29 -1.43
CA ILE A 231 3.74 -0.53 -1.75
C ILE A 231 3.64 0.88 -1.20
N ALA A 232 4.66 1.34 -0.48
CA ALA A 232 4.68 2.61 0.22
C ALA A 232 6.05 3.27 -0.01
N LEU A 233 6.15 4.06 -1.08
CA LEU A 233 7.42 4.62 -1.56
C LEU A 233 7.30 6.13 -1.83
N PRO A 234 8.40 6.89 -1.73
CA PRO A 234 8.43 8.32 -2.04
C PRO A 234 8.19 8.59 -3.53
N THR A 235 7.53 9.71 -3.82
CA THR A 235 7.26 10.19 -5.18
C THR A 235 7.42 11.71 -5.26
N LYS A 236 7.67 12.22 -6.47
CA LYS A 236 7.71 13.66 -6.77
C LYS A 236 6.99 13.91 -8.09
N PRO A 237 6.09 14.91 -8.17
CA PRO A 237 5.43 15.25 -9.42
C PRO A 237 6.39 15.53 -10.55
N LEU A 238 5.98 15.18 -11.77
CA LEU A 238 6.73 15.50 -12.98
C LEU A 238 6.21 16.81 -13.57
N ALA A 239 7.10 17.69 -14.03
CA ALA A 239 6.72 18.84 -14.85
C ALA A 239 6.50 18.46 -16.32
N ASN A 240 7.18 17.44 -16.83
CA ASN A 240 6.99 16.87 -18.16
C ASN A 240 7.42 15.39 -18.16
N VAL A 241 7.13 14.64 -19.23
CA VAL A 241 7.36 13.19 -19.27
C VAL A 241 8.85 12.79 -19.20
N GLU A 242 9.77 13.67 -19.60
CA GLU A 242 11.22 13.43 -19.55
C GLU A 242 11.89 14.21 -18.41
N ASP A 243 11.12 14.69 -17.41
CA ASP A 243 11.64 15.42 -16.26
C ASP A 243 12.50 14.51 -15.36
N GLU A 244 13.76 14.90 -15.17
CA GLU A 244 14.74 14.20 -14.34
C GLU A 244 14.63 14.56 -12.85
N ASN A 245 13.91 15.64 -12.49
CA ASN A 245 13.71 16.07 -11.11
C ASN A 245 12.46 15.45 -10.46
N GLY A 246 11.53 14.93 -11.29
CA GLY A 246 10.40 14.15 -10.83
C GLY A 246 10.83 12.76 -10.35
N GLU A 247 9.96 12.09 -9.60
CA GLU A 247 10.26 10.79 -9.01
C GLU A 247 9.08 9.84 -9.16
N ILE A 248 9.25 8.79 -9.96
CA ILE A 248 8.30 7.69 -10.13
C ILE A 248 8.86 6.47 -9.40
N ALA A 249 8.16 6.02 -8.36
CA ALA A 249 8.60 4.84 -7.63
C ALA A 249 8.18 3.56 -8.35
N LEU A 250 9.12 2.62 -8.45
CA LEU A 250 8.90 1.28 -8.98
C LEU A 250 9.10 0.25 -7.88
N CYS A 251 8.37 -0.86 -7.97
CA CYS A 251 8.59 -1.98 -7.08
C CYS A 251 8.90 -3.27 -7.85
N THR A 252 10.01 -3.89 -7.43
CA THR A 252 10.46 -5.21 -7.88
C THR A 252 10.15 -6.23 -6.78
N LEU A 253 9.37 -7.24 -7.16
CA LEU A 253 8.67 -8.10 -6.21
C LEU A 253 9.17 -9.55 -6.22
N SER A 254 9.20 -10.17 -5.05
CA SER A 254 9.36 -11.63 -4.87
C SER A 254 8.64 -12.09 -3.60
N ALA A 255 8.54 -13.39 -3.35
CA ALA A 255 7.95 -13.88 -2.11
C ALA A 255 8.60 -15.19 -1.64
N PHE A 256 8.72 -15.33 -0.32
CA PHE A 256 9.08 -16.59 0.31
C PHE A 256 7.86 -17.51 0.41
N ASN A 257 8.04 -18.79 0.14
CA ASN A 257 7.00 -19.81 0.35
C ASN A 257 7.14 -20.40 1.76
N LEU A 258 6.31 -19.92 2.69
CA LEU A 258 6.35 -20.37 4.09
C LEU A 258 6.01 -21.85 4.25
N GLY A 259 5.35 -22.48 3.28
CA GLY A 259 5.09 -23.91 3.32
C GLY A 259 6.30 -24.77 2.95
N ALA A 260 7.31 -24.19 2.29
CA ALA A 260 8.49 -24.91 1.81
C ALA A 260 9.66 -24.85 2.80
N ILE A 261 9.72 -23.81 3.64
CA ILE A 261 10.73 -23.69 4.69
C ILE A 261 10.52 -24.76 5.78
N GLN A 262 11.60 -25.29 6.32
CA GLN A 262 11.61 -26.26 7.41
C GLN A 262 11.82 -25.57 8.76
N ASN A 263 12.66 -24.53 8.79
CA ASN A 263 12.97 -23.73 9.96
C ASN A 263 13.12 -22.25 9.55
N LEU A 264 13.16 -21.35 10.53
CA LEU A 264 13.27 -19.90 10.26
C LEU A 264 14.66 -19.48 9.79
N ASP A 265 15.71 -20.26 10.07
CA ASP A 265 17.07 -19.95 9.62
C ASP A 265 17.27 -20.20 8.12
N ASP A 266 16.36 -20.96 7.47
CA ASP A 266 16.28 -21.07 6.01
C ASP A 266 16.11 -19.69 5.36
N PHE A 267 15.59 -18.68 6.07
CA PHE A 267 15.50 -17.30 5.55
C PHE A 267 16.87 -16.69 5.27
N GLU A 268 17.96 -17.12 5.91
CA GLU A 268 19.29 -16.53 5.70
C GLU A 268 19.76 -16.69 4.25
N GLU A 269 19.86 -17.94 3.79
CA GLU A 269 20.29 -18.26 2.42
C GLU A 269 19.28 -17.72 1.39
N LEU A 270 17.98 -17.89 1.66
CA LEU A 270 16.93 -17.43 0.75
C LEU A 270 16.92 -15.90 0.61
N SER A 271 17.21 -15.17 1.69
CA SER A 271 17.33 -13.71 1.68
C SER A 271 18.53 -13.25 0.87
N GLU A 272 19.68 -13.90 1.01
CA GLU A 272 20.85 -13.60 0.18
C GLU A 272 20.54 -13.77 -1.31
N LEU A 273 19.93 -14.90 -1.68
CA LEU A 273 19.57 -15.18 -3.06
C LEU A 273 18.56 -14.18 -3.62
N VAL A 274 17.48 -13.91 -2.89
CA VAL A 274 16.40 -13.05 -3.40
C VAL A 274 16.84 -11.59 -3.49
N VAL A 275 17.56 -11.07 -2.49
CA VAL A 275 18.03 -9.68 -2.50
C VAL A 275 18.99 -9.46 -3.64
N ARG A 276 19.99 -10.35 -3.83
CA ARG A 276 20.92 -10.26 -4.96
C ARG A 276 20.22 -10.37 -6.32
N ALA A 277 19.30 -11.31 -6.46
CA ALA A 277 18.58 -11.53 -7.72
C ALA A 277 17.72 -10.33 -8.11
N LEU A 278 17.02 -9.73 -7.14
CA LEU A 278 16.20 -8.56 -7.39
C LEU A 278 17.04 -7.29 -7.58
N ASP A 279 18.11 -7.11 -6.81
CA ASP A 279 19.02 -5.96 -6.97
C ASP A 279 19.66 -5.96 -8.35
N ALA A 280 20.19 -7.11 -8.81
CA ALA A 280 20.72 -7.25 -10.16
C ALA A 280 19.66 -7.01 -11.25
N LEU A 281 18.40 -7.32 -10.97
CA LEU A 281 17.30 -7.07 -11.91
C LEU A 281 17.08 -5.57 -12.14
N LEU A 282 17.37 -4.72 -11.15
CA LEU A 282 17.26 -3.26 -11.28
C LEU A 282 18.22 -2.72 -12.34
N ASP A 283 19.47 -3.19 -12.35
CA ASP A 283 20.45 -2.76 -13.36
C ASP A 283 20.21 -3.42 -14.73
N TYR A 284 19.59 -4.59 -14.73
CA TYR A 284 19.31 -5.35 -15.96
C TYR A 284 18.10 -4.82 -16.74
N GLN A 285 17.12 -4.20 -16.08
CA GLN A 285 15.89 -3.74 -16.72
C GLN A 285 16.05 -2.37 -17.41
N ASP A 286 15.26 -2.15 -18.44
CA ASP A 286 15.09 -0.86 -19.11
C ASP A 286 13.99 -0.05 -18.43
N TYR A 287 14.14 1.27 -18.50
CA TYR A 287 13.22 2.22 -17.89
C TYR A 287 12.66 3.14 -18.98
N PRO A 288 11.33 3.14 -19.21
CA PRO A 288 10.73 3.94 -20.27
C PRO A 288 10.71 5.44 -20.00
N LEU A 289 11.00 5.85 -18.75
CA LEU A 289 11.00 7.23 -18.27
C LEU A 289 12.23 7.52 -17.39
N PRO A 290 12.88 8.69 -17.55
CA PRO A 290 14.03 9.09 -16.74
C PRO A 290 13.73 9.12 -15.23
N ALA A 291 12.62 9.76 -14.82
CA ALA A 291 12.21 9.88 -13.41
C ALA A 291 12.17 8.54 -12.68
N ALA A 292 11.69 7.49 -13.37
CA ALA A 292 11.62 6.16 -12.79
C ALA A 292 12.98 5.46 -12.71
N LYS A 293 13.84 5.67 -13.71
CA LYS A 293 15.22 5.15 -13.71
C LYS A 293 16.01 5.76 -12.56
N ILE A 294 16.00 7.08 -12.45
CA ILE A 294 16.73 7.83 -11.44
C ILE A 294 16.25 7.44 -10.04
N SER A 295 14.93 7.45 -9.80
CA SER A 295 14.36 6.98 -8.52
C SER A 295 14.82 5.57 -8.16
N THR A 296 14.69 4.62 -9.09
CA THR A 296 15.03 3.22 -8.84
C THR A 296 16.52 3.02 -8.61
N MET A 297 17.39 3.70 -9.35
CA MET A 297 18.83 3.60 -9.16
C MET A 297 19.30 4.25 -7.86
N ASN A 298 18.63 5.32 -7.42
CA ASN A 298 18.96 6.03 -6.18
C ASN A 298 18.53 5.28 -4.92
N ARG A 299 17.33 4.65 -4.94
CA ARG A 299 16.77 3.99 -3.74
C ARG A 299 16.84 2.47 -3.78
N ARG A 300 16.89 1.87 -4.97
CA ARG A 300 16.97 0.43 -5.20
C ARG A 300 15.91 -0.38 -4.42
N THR A 301 14.67 0.10 -4.44
CA THR A 301 13.55 -0.40 -3.62
C THR A 301 13.09 -1.79 -4.04
N LEU A 302 13.02 -2.70 -3.08
CA LEU A 302 12.52 -4.06 -3.25
C LEU A 302 11.25 -4.28 -2.40
N GLY A 303 10.46 -5.28 -2.78
CA GLY A 303 9.27 -5.73 -2.04
C GLY A 303 9.20 -7.25 -2.02
N VAL A 304 9.79 -7.86 -0.99
CA VAL A 304 9.75 -9.30 -0.74
C VAL A 304 8.63 -9.59 0.25
N GLY A 305 7.67 -10.41 -0.16
CA GLY A 305 6.54 -10.81 0.66
C GLY A 305 6.57 -12.28 1.03
N VAL A 306 5.42 -12.82 1.41
CA VAL A 306 5.22 -14.24 1.66
C VAL A 306 4.05 -14.78 0.85
N ILE A 307 4.07 -16.09 0.61
CA ILE A 307 2.91 -16.86 0.19
C ILE A 307 2.77 -18.08 1.11
N ASN A 308 1.63 -18.75 1.01
CA ASN A 308 1.35 -19.99 1.74
C ASN A 308 1.20 -19.84 3.25
N TYR A 309 0.90 -18.63 3.74
CA TYR A 309 0.77 -18.36 5.16
C TYR A 309 -0.36 -19.15 5.83
N ALA A 310 -1.52 -19.30 5.19
CA ALA A 310 -2.62 -20.10 5.73
C ALA A 310 -2.24 -21.57 5.92
N TYR A 311 -1.49 -22.14 4.97
CA TYR A 311 -0.93 -23.48 5.13
C TYR A 311 0.11 -23.53 6.24
N TYR A 312 0.96 -22.52 6.33
CA TYR A 312 1.97 -22.42 7.39
C TYR A 312 1.30 -22.42 8.78
N LEU A 313 0.22 -21.67 8.98
CA LEU A 313 -0.57 -21.72 10.22
C LEU A 313 -1.17 -23.10 10.47
N ALA A 314 -1.78 -23.71 9.46
CA ALA A 314 -2.38 -25.05 9.57
C ALA A 314 -1.34 -26.13 9.94
N LYS A 315 -0.13 -26.06 9.36
CA LYS A 315 1.00 -26.96 9.67
C LYS A 315 1.43 -26.86 11.14
N HIS A 316 1.33 -25.68 11.75
CA HIS A 316 1.67 -25.41 13.15
C HIS A 316 0.47 -25.54 14.10
N GLY A 317 -0.72 -25.85 13.60
CA GLY A 317 -1.92 -26.06 14.42
C GLY A 317 -2.46 -24.78 15.06
N VAL A 318 -2.18 -23.61 14.47
CA VAL A 318 -2.66 -22.30 14.93
C VAL A 318 -3.63 -21.68 13.92
N LYS A 319 -4.38 -20.67 14.36
CA LYS A 319 -5.50 -20.08 13.61
C LYS A 319 -5.38 -18.56 13.46
N TYR A 320 -6.15 -18.00 12.52
CA TYR A 320 -6.23 -16.56 12.34
C TYR A 320 -7.05 -15.89 13.44
N SER A 321 -8.13 -16.53 13.89
CA SER A 321 -9.19 -15.85 14.62
C SER A 321 -9.04 -15.78 16.14
N ASP A 322 -8.26 -16.68 16.75
CA ASP A 322 -8.24 -16.89 18.20
C ASP A 322 -6.96 -16.41 18.90
N GLY A 323 -6.04 -15.78 18.16
CA GLY A 323 -4.78 -15.26 18.67
C GLY A 323 -3.67 -16.31 18.86
N SER A 324 -3.96 -17.60 18.62
CA SER A 324 -2.95 -18.67 18.75
C SER A 324 -1.75 -18.49 17.81
N ALA A 325 -1.93 -17.81 16.67
CA ALA A 325 -0.87 -17.54 15.72
C ALA A 325 0.02 -16.32 16.06
N ASN A 326 -0.32 -15.51 17.08
CA ASN A 326 0.36 -14.22 17.32
C ASN A 326 1.88 -14.37 17.50
N GLY A 327 2.32 -15.25 18.41
CA GLY A 327 3.75 -15.48 18.66
C GLY A 327 4.47 -16.13 17.47
N LEU A 328 3.81 -17.06 16.76
CA LEU A 328 4.36 -17.67 15.54
C LEU A 328 4.58 -16.62 14.45
N THR A 329 3.62 -15.73 14.27
CA THR A 329 3.67 -14.65 13.27
C THR A 329 4.81 -13.69 13.59
N HIS A 330 4.91 -13.27 14.84
CA HIS A 330 5.99 -12.38 15.28
C HIS A 330 7.36 -12.99 14.96
N ARG A 331 7.66 -14.21 15.43
CA ARG A 331 8.94 -14.89 15.12
C ARG A 331 9.22 -15.01 13.63
N THR A 332 8.19 -15.35 12.84
CA THR A 332 8.34 -15.56 11.40
C THR A 332 8.72 -14.29 10.67
N PHE A 333 8.03 -13.18 10.98
CA PHE A 333 8.26 -11.90 10.32
C PHE A 333 9.47 -11.15 10.88
N GLU A 334 9.82 -11.38 12.16
CA GLU A 334 11.10 -10.98 12.72
C GLU A 334 12.26 -11.60 11.92
N ALA A 335 12.27 -12.94 11.79
CA ALA A 335 13.30 -13.67 11.06
C ALA A 335 13.41 -13.19 9.61
N MET A 336 12.27 -13.07 8.94
CA MET A 336 12.22 -12.60 7.55
C MET A 336 12.84 -11.21 7.39
N GLN A 337 12.46 -10.22 8.20
CA GLN A 337 12.99 -8.87 8.09
C GLN A 337 14.47 -8.82 8.48
N TYR A 338 14.85 -9.49 9.57
CA TYR A 338 16.24 -9.53 10.04
C TYR A 338 17.18 -10.06 8.95
N TYR A 339 16.86 -11.21 8.36
CA TYR A 339 17.70 -11.82 7.34
C TYR A 339 17.70 -11.05 6.01
N LEU A 340 16.59 -10.40 5.63
CA LEU A 340 16.57 -9.52 4.46
C LEU A 340 17.46 -8.28 4.65
N LEU A 341 17.39 -7.64 5.81
CA LEU A 341 18.27 -6.52 6.15
C LEU A 341 19.73 -6.96 6.16
N LYS A 342 20.04 -8.09 6.81
CA LYS A 342 21.39 -8.68 6.84
C LYS A 342 21.93 -8.95 5.43
N ALA A 343 21.11 -9.52 4.54
CA ALA A 343 21.47 -9.75 3.15
C ALA A 343 21.75 -8.44 2.38
N SER A 344 20.96 -7.39 2.61
CA SER A 344 21.17 -6.09 1.97
C SER A 344 22.40 -5.35 2.52
N VAL A 345 22.73 -5.50 3.82
CA VAL A 345 24.00 -5.02 4.39
C VAL A 345 25.19 -5.74 3.76
N ALA A 346 25.12 -7.07 3.64
CA ALA A 346 26.18 -7.85 3.00
C ALA A 346 26.42 -7.39 1.56
N LEU A 347 25.33 -7.15 0.82
CA LEU A 347 25.41 -6.61 -0.54
C LEU A 347 25.93 -5.17 -0.59
N ALA A 348 25.62 -4.34 0.41
CA ALA A 348 26.16 -2.98 0.52
C ALA A 348 27.67 -2.98 0.79
N LYS A 349 28.19 -3.93 1.57
CA LYS A 349 29.64 -4.10 1.76
C LYS A 349 30.37 -4.42 0.46
N GLU A 350 29.73 -5.19 -0.42
CA GLU A 350 30.31 -5.61 -1.69
C GLU A 350 30.20 -4.55 -2.79
N GLN A 351 29.06 -3.87 -2.87
CA GLN A 351 28.69 -3.03 -4.02
C GLN A 351 28.36 -1.57 -3.67
N GLY A 352 28.46 -1.20 -2.40
CA GLY A 352 28.03 0.08 -1.86
C GLY A 352 26.53 0.14 -1.56
N ALA A 353 26.18 0.92 -0.54
CA ALA A 353 24.79 1.27 -0.22
C ALA A 353 24.11 2.02 -1.37
N CYS A 354 22.77 2.08 -1.38
CA CYS A 354 22.07 2.87 -2.40
C CYS A 354 22.40 4.38 -2.27
N PRO A 355 22.45 5.13 -3.38
CA PRO A 355 22.81 6.56 -3.36
C PRO A 355 21.99 7.43 -2.39
N SER A 356 20.67 7.19 -2.30
CA SER A 356 19.76 7.91 -1.40
C SER A 356 19.60 7.23 -0.03
N PHE A 357 20.55 6.40 0.41
CA PHE A 357 20.48 5.77 1.74
C PHE A 357 20.37 6.80 2.87
N HIS A 358 21.01 7.96 2.73
CA HIS A 358 20.97 9.05 3.70
C HIS A 358 19.56 9.67 3.92
N GLU A 359 18.58 9.36 3.06
CA GLU A 359 17.18 9.80 3.20
C GLU A 359 16.34 8.78 3.99
N THR A 360 16.95 7.70 4.49
CA THR A 360 16.29 6.61 5.22
C THR A 360 16.42 6.77 6.73
N THR A 361 15.42 6.31 7.47
CA THR A 361 15.50 6.16 8.94
C THR A 361 16.60 5.16 9.33
N TYR A 362 16.85 4.14 8.49
CA TYR A 362 17.97 3.22 8.62
C TYR A 362 19.34 3.92 8.70
N SER A 363 19.57 4.97 7.92
CA SER A 363 20.82 5.75 7.97
C SER A 363 21.04 6.47 9.30
N GLN A 364 19.95 6.78 10.00
CA GLN A 364 19.96 7.37 11.34
C GLN A 364 20.17 6.29 12.43
N GLY A 365 20.15 5.02 12.04
CA GLY A 365 20.21 3.87 12.93
C GLY A 365 18.88 3.54 13.59
N ILE A 366 17.76 3.95 12.99
CA ILE A 366 16.40 3.61 13.42
C ILE A 366 15.94 2.37 12.63
N LEU A 367 15.41 1.38 13.32
CA LEU A 367 14.94 0.11 12.78
C LEU A 367 13.41 -0.03 12.93
N PRO A 368 12.76 -0.96 12.20
CA PRO A 368 11.33 -1.20 12.35
C PRO A 368 10.92 -1.51 13.80
N ILE A 369 11.79 -2.20 14.55
CA ILE A 369 11.58 -2.53 15.96
C ILE A 369 11.53 -1.32 16.90
N ASP A 370 11.91 -0.11 16.45
CA ASP A 370 11.90 1.10 17.29
C ASP A 370 10.65 1.98 17.05
N THR A 371 9.98 1.81 15.91
CA THR A 371 8.97 2.75 15.41
C THR A 371 7.59 2.14 15.24
N TYR A 372 7.44 0.83 15.52
CA TYR A 372 6.17 0.14 15.42
C TYR A 372 5.13 0.68 16.42
N LYS A 373 3.87 0.36 16.16
CA LYS A 373 2.77 0.79 17.01
C LYS A 373 2.79 0.06 18.37
N SER A 374 3.08 0.77 19.45
CA SER A 374 3.18 0.20 20.82
C SER A 374 1.94 -0.51 21.35
N SER A 375 0.76 -0.31 20.75
CA SER A 375 -0.44 -1.08 21.06
C SER A 375 -0.30 -2.58 20.75
N LEU A 376 0.67 -2.97 19.91
CA LEU A 376 0.97 -4.36 19.60
C LEU A 376 1.56 -5.13 20.79
N ASP A 377 2.20 -4.45 21.74
CA ASP A 377 2.76 -5.08 22.95
C ASP A 377 1.65 -5.67 23.84
N GLY A 378 0.43 -5.15 23.74
CA GLY A 378 -0.75 -5.71 24.41
C GLY A 378 -1.41 -6.88 23.67
N ILE A 379 -0.85 -7.32 22.54
CA ILE A 379 -1.39 -8.38 21.66
C ILE A 379 -0.43 -9.57 21.55
N VAL A 380 0.88 -9.31 21.57
CA VAL A 380 1.91 -10.32 21.45
C VAL A 380 3.05 -10.02 22.42
N GLU A 381 3.42 -11.02 23.24
CA GLU A 381 4.49 -10.94 24.23
C GLU A 381 5.79 -11.64 23.76
N GLU A 382 5.87 -11.98 22.47
CA GLU A 382 7.02 -12.66 21.89
C GLU A 382 8.26 -11.75 21.89
N GLU A 383 9.35 -12.25 22.49
CA GLU A 383 10.64 -11.56 22.50
C GLU A 383 11.32 -11.62 21.13
N LEU A 384 12.28 -10.72 20.91
CA LEU A 384 13.13 -10.75 19.72
C LEU A 384 14.19 -11.85 19.88
N HIS A 385 14.39 -12.67 18.84
CA HIS A 385 15.32 -13.81 18.85
C HIS A 385 16.64 -13.53 18.14
N TYR A 386 16.74 -12.42 17.41
CA TYR A 386 17.92 -12.06 16.63
C TYR A 386 18.67 -10.85 17.21
N ASP A 387 19.97 -10.71 16.90
CA ASP A 387 20.80 -9.61 17.39
C ASP A 387 20.59 -8.33 16.56
N TRP A 388 19.47 -7.66 16.80
CA TRP A 388 19.10 -6.42 16.14
C TRP A 388 20.07 -5.27 16.41
N GLU A 389 20.76 -5.27 17.55
CA GLU A 389 21.70 -4.21 17.90
C GLU A 389 23.02 -4.35 17.13
N GLU A 390 23.51 -5.58 16.92
CA GLU A 390 24.61 -5.80 15.98
C GLU A 390 24.22 -5.41 14.56
N LEU A 391 23.04 -5.83 14.09
CA LEU A 391 22.54 -5.45 12.77
C LEU A 391 22.41 -3.92 12.64
N ARG A 392 21.97 -3.21 13.69
CA ARG A 392 21.92 -1.74 13.73
C ARG A 392 23.30 -1.13 13.51
N ARG A 393 24.33 -1.62 14.20
CA ARG A 393 25.72 -1.15 14.05
C ARG A 393 26.20 -1.36 12.62
N GLU A 394 25.96 -2.54 12.08
CA GLU A 394 26.34 -2.93 10.73
C GLU A 394 25.65 -2.07 9.66
N ILE A 395 24.35 -1.78 9.82
CA ILE A 395 23.59 -0.86 8.94
C ILE A 395 24.17 0.55 9.03
N LYS A 396 24.48 1.08 10.21
CA LYS A 396 25.06 2.42 10.33
C LYS A 396 26.47 2.50 9.70
N GLN A 397 27.25 1.43 9.80
CA GLN A 397 28.62 1.39 9.31
C GLN A 397 28.70 1.20 7.78
N HIS A 398 27.85 0.33 7.22
CA HIS A 398 27.94 -0.11 5.83
C HIS A 398 26.78 0.35 4.95
N GLY A 399 25.69 0.79 5.55
CA GLY A 399 24.44 1.12 4.88
C GLY A 399 23.69 -0.12 4.38
N LEU A 400 22.60 0.14 3.66
CA LEU A 400 21.81 -0.87 2.97
C LEU A 400 21.93 -0.69 1.46
N ARG A 401 21.99 -1.80 0.72
CA ARG A 401 21.96 -1.76 -0.75
C ARG A 401 20.60 -1.30 -1.27
N ASN A 402 19.54 -1.54 -0.50
CA ASN A 402 18.15 -1.32 -0.89
C ASN A 402 17.44 -0.52 0.21
N SER A 403 16.74 0.57 -0.15
CA SER A 403 16.02 1.40 0.83
C SER A 403 14.79 0.70 1.43
N THR A 404 14.25 -0.30 0.75
CA THR A 404 13.15 -1.14 1.23
C THR A 404 13.38 -2.58 0.80
N LEU A 405 12.94 -3.53 1.61
CA LEU A 405 13.10 -4.96 1.35
C LEU A 405 11.78 -5.72 1.42
N THR A 406 10.83 -5.32 2.28
CA THR A 406 9.60 -6.08 2.51
C THR A 406 8.32 -5.36 2.10
N ALA A 407 7.39 -6.13 1.51
CA ALA A 407 6.01 -5.71 1.19
C ALA A 407 5.12 -6.95 1.00
N LEU A 408 3.94 -6.98 1.61
CA LEU A 408 3.08 -8.18 1.57
C LEU A 408 1.98 -8.04 0.52
N MET A 409 2.29 -8.47 -0.70
CA MET A 409 1.38 -8.49 -1.84
C MET A 409 0.41 -9.69 -1.80
N PRO A 410 -0.78 -9.59 -2.46
CA PRO A 410 -1.78 -10.67 -2.44
C PRO A 410 -1.35 -11.92 -3.22
N SER A 411 -0.46 -11.80 -4.20
CA SER A 411 0.15 -12.93 -4.92
C SER A 411 -0.80 -13.91 -5.63
N GLU A 412 -1.93 -13.43 -6.18
CA GLU A 412 -3.00 -14.29 -6.75
C GLU A 412 -2.53 -15.29 -7.82
N THR A 413 -1.52 -14.92 -8.63
CA THR A 413 -1.05 -15.73 -9.77
C THR A 413 0.22 -16.50 -9.46
N SER A 414 1.17 -15.89 -8.75
CA SER A 414 2.44 -16.54 -8.38
C SER A 414 2.22 -17.71 -7.42
N SER A 415 1.29 -17.58 -6.48
CA SER A 415 0.94 -18.66 -5.53
C SER A 415 0.44 -19.92 -6.22
N GLN A 416 -0.23 -19.80 -7.38
CA GLN A 416 -0.77 -20.94 -8.11
C GLN A 416 0.34 -21.85 -8.65
N ILE A 417 1.47 -21.27 -9.04
CA ILE A 417 2.60 -22.01 -9.62
C ILE A 417 3.18 -22.99 -8.59
N SER A 418 3.28 -22.56 -7.33
CA SER A 418 3.80 -23.37 -6.23
C SER A 418 2.73 -24.20 -5.51
N ASN A 419 1.51 -24.26 -6.08
CA ASN A 419 0.33 -24.75 -5.38
C ASN A 419 0.24 -24.22 -3.93
N ALA A 420 0.32 -22.91 -3.71
CA ALA A 420 0.30 -22.29 -2.39
C ALA A 420 -1.00 -21.51 -2.16
N THR A 421 -1.35 -21.27 -0.89
CA THR A 421 -2.37 -20.26 -0.55
C THR A 421 -1.85 -18.85 -0.88
N ASN A 422 -2.77 -17.94 -1.21
CA ASN A 422 -2.43 -16.61 -1.71
C ASN A 422 -1.96 -15.70 -0.57
N GLY A 423 -0.72 -15.20 -0.64
CA GLY A 423 -0.21 -14.20 0.31
C GLY A 423 -0.38 -14.64 1.77
N ILE A 424 -0.96 -13.74 2.57
CA ILE A 424 -1.37 -13.94 3.96
C ILE A 424 -2.85 -14.34 4.12
N GLU A 425 -3.56 -14.57 3.02
CA GLU A 425 -5.01 -14.72 3.05
C GLU A 425 -5.47 -16.14 3.42
N PRO A 426 -6.49 -16.28 4.28
CA PRO A 426 -7.14 -17.55 4.50
C PRO A 426 -7.86 -18.01 3.21
N PRO A 427 -7.80 -19.30 2.84
CA PRO A 427 -8.48 -19.80 1.66
C PRO A 427 -10.01 -19.70 1.81
N ARG A 428 -10.71 -19.33 0.74
CA ARG A 428 -12.19 -19.25 0.72
C ARG A 428 -12.89 -20.61 0.90
N GLY A 429 -12.16 -21.68 0.59
CA GLY A 429 -12.61 -23.05 0.64
C GLY A 429 -11.46 -23.99 0.34
N TYR A 430 -11.61 -25.27 0.64
CA TYR A 430 -10.60 -26.29 0.38
C TYR A 430 -10.26 -26.47 -1.10
N VAL A 431 -11.22 -26.17 -1.98
CA VAL A 431 -11.03 -26.13 -3.44
C VAL A 431 -11.36 -24.72 -3.91
N SER A 432 -10.36 -24.00 -4.38
CA SER A 432 -10.55 -22.71 -5.03
C SER A 432 -10.81 -22.92 -6.52
N VAL A 433 -11.73 -22.13 -7.07
CA VAL A 433 -12.09 -22.13 -8.49
C VAL A 433 -11.59 -20.82 -9.08
N LYS A 434 -10.60 -20.91 -9.98
CA LYS A 434 -9.96 -19.74 -10.59
C LYS A 434 -10.22 -19.73 -12.10
N ALA A 435 -10.49 -18.56 -12.64
CA ALA A 435 -10.62 -18.37 -14.08
C ALA A 435 -9.22 -18.24 -14.71
N SER A 436 -8.98 -18.97 -15.80
CA SER A 436 -7.79 -18.85 -16.63
C SER A 436 -8.18 -18.66 -18.09
N LYS A 437 -7.21 -18.34 -18.97
CA LYS A 437 -7.46 -18.23 -20.41
C LYS A 437 -7.97 -19.55 -21.01
N ASP A 438 -7.57 -20.68 -20.42
CA ASP A 438 -7.87 -22.04 -20.92
C ASP A 438 -9.08 -22.69 -20.20
N GLY A 439 -9.78 -21.93 -19.34
CA GLY A 439 -10.97 -22.38 -18.62
C GLY A 439 -10.85 -22.32 -17.10
N ILE A 440 -11.67 -23.12 -16.42
CA ILE A 440 -11.77 -23.14 -14.96
C ILE A 440 -10.66 -24.03 -14.38
N LEU A 441 -9.77 -23.44 -13.59
CA LEU A 441 -8.76 -24.15 -12.82
C LEU A 441 -9.29 -24.41 -11.40
N LYS A 442 -9.30 -25.67 -10.98
CA LYS A 442 -9.58 -26.05 -9.59
C LYS A 442 -8.26 -26.31 -8.88
N GLN A 443 -8.03 -25.61 -7.78
CA GLN A 443 -6.82 -25.75 -6.97
C GLN A 443 -7.20 -26.16 -5.55
N VAL A 444 -6.68 -27.29 -5.09
CA VAL A 444 -6.89 -27.82 -3.73
C VAL A 444 -5.83 -27.23 -2.79
N VAL A 445 -6.21 -26.88 -1.57
CA VAL A 445 -5.26 -26.39 -0.56
C VAL A 445 -4.11 -27.39 -0.30
N PRO A 446 -2.89 -26.92 0.00
CA PRO A 446 -1.73 -27.78 0.26
C PRO A 446 -1.96 -28.80 1.36
N GLU A 447 -1.48 -30.03 1.13
CA GLU A 447 -1.55 -31.16 2.08
C GLU A 447 -2.94 -31.35 2.71
N PHE A 448 -4.01 -31.15 1.91
CA PHE A 448 -5.39 -31.26 2.35
C PHE A 448 -5.67 -32.54 3.14
N THR A 449 -5.19 -33.70 2.70
CA THR A 449 -5.45 -34.98 3.39
C THR A 449 -4.88 -35.05 4.81
N LYS A 450 -3.86 -34.24 5.11
CA LYS A 450 -3.20 -34.19 6.42
C LYS A 450 -3.71 -33.06 7.30
N TYR A 451 -3.93 -31.88 6.72
CA TYR A 451 -4.20 -30.66 7.49
C TYR A 451 -5.60 -30.07 7.28
N LYS A 452 -6.52 -30.77 6.61
CA LYS A 452 -7.90 -30.30 6.38
C LYS A 452 -8.53 -29.68 7.64
N GLU A 453 -8.49 -30.37 8.77
CA GLU A 453 -9.13 -29.94 10.02
C GLU A 453 -8.37 -28.79 10.72
N ASN A 454 -7.13 -28.51 10.31
CA ASN A 454 -6.32 -27.42 10.85
C ASN A 454 -6.47 -26.13 10.06
N TYR A 455 -6.94 -26.18 8.80
CA TYR A 455 -7.20 -24.98 8.04
C TYR A 455 -8.40 -24.23 8.62
N GLU A 456 -8.23 -22.93 8.83
CA GLU A 456 -9.33 -22.02 9.05
C GLU A 456 -9.70 -21.35 7.71
N LEU A 457 -10.90 -21.65 7.20
CA LEU A 457 -11.39 -21.05 5.96
C LEU A 457 -11.89 -19.62 6.22
N LEU A 458 -11.84 -18.78 5.19
CA LEU A 458 -12.21 -17.36 5.28
C LEU A 458 -13.56 -17.13 5.97
N TRP A 459 -14.57 -17.91 5.62
CA TRP A 459 -15.93 -17.71 6.14
C TRP A 459 -16.20 -18.41 7.47
N ASP A 460 -15.27 -19.25 7.95
CA ASP A 460 -15.33 -19.85 9.28
C ASP A 460 -14.80 -18.89 10.35
N ILE A 461 -13.97 -17.91 9.95
CA ILE A 461 -13.49 -16.83 10.82
C ILE A 461 -14.71 -16.03 11.35
N PRO A 462 -14.84 -15.85 12.67
CA PRO A 462 -16.01 -15.21 13.29
C PRO A 462 -16.04 -13.68 13.09
N ASN A 463 -14.87 -13.03 13.06
CA ASN A 463 -14.72 -11.58 12.91
C ASN A 463 -13.30 -11.22 12.46
N ASN A 464 -13.08 -9.94 12.10
CA ASN A 464 -11.79 -9.49 11.57
C ASN A 464 -10.69 -9.28 12.64
N ASN A 465 -10.98 -9.34 13.94
CA ASN A 465 -10.01 -8.92 14.97
C ASN A 465 -8.74 -9.77 14.95
N GLY A 466 -8.86 -11.10 14.91
CA GLY A 466 -7.71 -11.99 14.90
C GLY A 466 -6.82 -11.76 13.68
N TYR A 467 -7.40 -11.70 12.48
CA TYR A 467 -6.67 -11.38 11.25
C TYR A 467 -5.99 -10.00 11.31
N LEU A 468 -6.69 -8.95 11.77
CA LEU A 468 -6.12 -7.60 11.91
C LEU A 468 -4.99 -7.54 12.94
N ASN A 469 -5.07 -8.32 14.02
CA ASN A 469 -3.97 -8.47 14.97
C ASN A 469 -2.74 -9.06 14.29
N LEU A 470 -2.91 -10.11 13.49
CA LEU A 470 -1.81 -10.72 12.73
C LEU A 470 -1.21 -9.74 11.72
N VAL A 471 -2.04 -8.98 11.01
CA VAL A 471 -1.57 -7.91 10.10
C VAL A 471 -0.75 -6.87 10.86
N GLY A 472 -1.18 -6.43 12.04
CA GLY A 472 -0.40 -5.49 12.87
C GLY A 472 0.94 -6.07 13.31
N ILE A 473 0.96 -7.34 13.74
CA ILE A 473 2.20 -8.05 14.10
C ILE A 473 3.15 -8.17 12.90
N MET A 474 2.64 -8.45 11.70
CA MET A 474 3.45 -8.45 10.48
C MET A 474 3.99 -7.04 10.18
N GLN A 475 3.13 -6.02 10.28
CA GLN A 475 3.46 -4.65 9.94
C GLN A 475 4.59 -4.09 10.80
N LYS A 476 4.74 -4.54 12.06
CA LYS A 476 5.88 -4.21 12.95
C LYS A 476 7.26 -4.38 12.28
N PHE A 477 7.38 -5.33 11.35
CA PHE A 477 8.64 -5.65 10.70
C PHE A 477 8.68 -5.26 9.22
N VAL A 478 7.53 -5.03 8.59
CA VAL A 478 7.44 -4.77 7.15
C VAL A 478 7.81 -3.31 6.84
N ASP A 479 8.76 -3.11 5.92
CA ASP A 479 9.22 -1.78 5.48
C ASP A 479 8.11 -0.95 4.84
N GLN A 480 7.26 -1.59 4.05
CA GLN A 480 6.22 -0.93 3.28
C GLN A 480 4.84 -1.18 3.89
N SER A 481 3.95 -1.86 3.17
CA SER A 481 2.62 -2.15 3.66
C SER A 481 2.15 -3.55 3.29
N ILE A 482 0.90 -3.84 3.64
CA ILE A 482 0.26 -5.14 3.53
C ILE A 482 -1.08 -4.95 2.84
N SER A 483 -1.34 -5.77 1.82
CA SER A 483 -2.64 -5.83 1.13
C SER A 483 -3.70 -6.50 2.03
N ALA A 484 -4.03 -5.87 3.16
CA ALA A 484 -4.93 -6.41 4.18
C ALA A 484 -6.40 -6.35 3.75
N ASN A 485 -7.14 -7.43 4.01
CA ASN A 485 -8.56 -7.54 3.71
C ASN A 485 -9.44 -7.38 4.95
N THR A 486 -10.67 -6.92 4.75
CA THR A 486 -11.73 -7.01 5.76
C THR A 486 -12.92 -7.75 5.15
N ASN A 487 -13.45 -8.72 5.90
CA ASN A 487 -14.43 -9.66 5.40
C ASN A 487 -15.68 -9.65 6.29
N TYR A 488 -16.84 -9.70 5.64
CA TYR A 488 -18.13 -9.67 6.32
C TYR A 488 -19.07 -10.64 5.62
N ASP A 489 -19.60 -11.60 6.37
CA ASP A 489 -20.66 -12.50 5.91
C ASP A 489 -22.02 -11.95 6.39
N PRO A 490 -22.87 -11.43 5.48
CA PRO A 490 -24.17 -10.88 5.84
C PRO A 490 -25.06 -11.88 6.61
N ASN A 491 -24.90 -13.19 6.39
CA ASN A 491 -25.72 -14.21 7.06
C ASN A 491 -25.45 -14.31 8.57
N LYS A 492 -24.32 -13.78 9.05
CA LYS A 492 -23.97 -13.74 10.48
C LYS A 492 -24.59 -12.56 11.24
N TYR A 493 -25.37 -11.70 10.57
CA TYR A 493 -25.95 -10.49 11.16
C TYR A 493 -27.46 -10.42 10.99
N GLU A 494 -28.13 -9.73 11.92
CA GLU A 494 -29.56 -9.53 11.88
C GLU A 494 -30.00 -8.89 10.55
N ASN A 495 -31.10 -9.40 9.98
CA ASN A 495 -31.67 -8.96 8.72
C ASN A 495 -30.74 -9.09 7.49
N GLY A 496 -29.66 -9.87 7.58
CA GLY A 496 -28.72 -10.03 6.48
C GLY A 496 -27.94 -8.76 6.14
N LYS A 497 -27.74 -7.86 7.12
CA LYS A 497 -27.08 -6.55 6.91
C LYS A 497 -25.92 -6.37 7.88
N VAL A 498 -24.75 -6.06 7.32
CA VAL A 498 -23.56 -5.73 8.10
C VAL A 498 -23.75 -4.35 8.75
N PRO A 499 -23.67 -4.22 10.09
CA PRO A 499 -23.89 -2.93 10.74
C PRO A 499 -22.78 -1.91 10.45
N MET A 500 -23.12 -0.65 10.17
CA MET A 500 -22.14 0.43 9.98
C MET A 500 -21.21 0.59 11.20
N LYS A 501 -21.76 0.43 12.41
CA LYS A 501 -20.98 0.46 13.65
C LYS A 501 -19.86 -0.59 13.68
N LEU A 502 -20.10 -1.77 13.10
CA LEU A 502 -19.10 -2.83 12.99
C LEU A 502 -18.00 -2.44 12.00
N LEU A 503 -18.37 -1.92 10.83
CA LEU A 503 -17.42 -1.45 9.81
C LEU A 503 -16.49 -0.36 10.37
N LEU A 504 -17.05 0.63 11.06
CA LEU A 504 -16.27 1.71 11.69
C LEU A 504 -15.40 1.20 12.84
N ARG A 505 -15.90 0.25 13.64
CA ARG A 505 -15.11 -0.37 14.71
C ARG A 505 -13.90 -1.11 14.15
N ASP A 506 -14.09 -1.94 13.13
CA ASP A 506 -12.99 -2.70 12.53
C ASP A 506 -11.98 -1.77 11.84
N LEU A 507 -12.44 -0.66 11.25
CA LEU A 507 -11.57 0.42 10.74
C LEU A 507 -10.71 1.04 11.85
N LEU A 508 -11.31 1.38 12.99
CA LEU A 508 -10.59 1.92 14.15
C LEU A 508 -9.66 0.88 14.79
N THR A 509 -10.04 -0.39 14.79
CA THR A 509 -9.17 -1.50 15.22
C THR A 509 -7.95 -1.59 14.31
N ALA A 510 -8.14 -1.53 12.99
CA ALA A 510 -7.02 -1.50 12.05
C ALA A 510 -6.11 -0.30 12.33
N TYR A 511 -6.63 0.92 12.45
CA TYR A 511 -5.84 2.10 12.80
C TYR A 511 -5.16 1.98 14.18
N LYS A 512 -5.76 1.29 15.15
CA LYS A 512 -5.12 1.11 16.46
C LYS A 512 -3.85 0.26 16.35
N LEU A 513 -3.73 -0.63 15.35
CA LEU A 513 -2.74 -1.71 15.31
C LEU A 513 -1.81 -1.70 14.09
N VAL A 514 -2.30 -1.24 12.93
CA VAL A 514 -1.72 -1.39 11.59
C VAL A 514 -1.38 -0.04 10.98
#